data_AF-A0A3D2LBE8-F1
#
_entry.id   AF-A0A3D2LBE8-F1
#
_cell.length_a   1.000
_cell.length_b   1.000
_cell.length_c   1.000
_cell.angle_alpha   90.00
_cell.angle_beta   90.00
_cell.angle_gamma   90.00
#
_symmetry.space_group_name_H-M   'P 1'
#
loop_
_entity.id
_entity.type
_entity.pdbx_description
1 polymer ?
#
loop_
_entity_poly.entity_id
_entity_poly.type
_entity_poly.pdbx_seq_one_letter_code
_entity_poly.pdbx_strand_id
1 'polypeptide(L)' 'MSLKLHHLNASRSQRIVWLLLELGVPHEIVHHSRDPETRLAP' A
#
# COMPACT_ATOMS: atom_id res chain seq x y z
N MET A 1 -15.47 9.21 -5.51
CA MET A 1 -15.04 7.91 -4.95
C MET A 1 -13.58 8.05 -4.53
N SER A 2 -13.23 7.74 -3.28
CA SER A 2 -11.84 7.85 -2.80
C SER A 2 -11.10 6.55 -3.10
N LEU A 3 -9.96 6.63 -3.78
CA LEU A 3 -9.10 5.48 -4.06
C LEU A 3 -8.30 5.13 -2.80
N LYS A 4 -8.30 3.85 -2.39
CA LYS A 4 -7.48 3.37 -1.26
C LYS A 4 -6.42 2.40 -1.76
N LEU A 5 -5.16 2.65 -1.40
CA LEU A 5 -4.04 1.75 -1.65
C LEU A 5 -3.67 1.02 -0.36
N HIS A 6 -3.89 -0.30 -0.34
CA HIS A 6 -3.46 -1.15 0.77
C HIS A 6 -1.98 -1.54 0.58
N HIS A 7 -1.13 -1.17 1.53
CA HIS A 7 0.31 -1.36 1.47
C HIS A 7 0.82 -2.16 2.68
N LEU A 8 1.36 -3.36 2.44
CA LEU A 8 2.01 -4.18 3.46
C LEU A 8 3.44 -3.70 3.75
N ASN A 9 4.00 -4.04 4.92
CA ASN A 9 5.45 -3.97 5.09
C ASN A 9 6.17 -4.90 4.09
N ALA A 10 7.30 -4.43 3.54
CA ALA A 10 7.99 -5.08 2.41
C ALA A 10 7.05 -5.39 1.21
N SER A 11 6.10 -4.49 0.92
CA SER A 11 5.12 -4.70 -0.14
C SER A 11 5.66 -4.47 -1.55
N ARG A 12 5.17 -5.29 -2.49
CA ARG A 12 5.37 -5.11 -3.93
C ARG A 12 4.54 -3.96 -4.51
N SER A 13 3.60 -3.40 -3.75
CA SER A 13 2.78 -2.25 -4.15
C SER A 13 3.52 -0.91 -4.08
N GLN A 14 4.80 -0.88 -3.68
CA GLN A 14 5.61 0.34 -3.67
C GLN A 14 5.57 1.09 -5.01
N ARG A 15 5.66 0.38 -6.13
CA ARG A 15 5.60 0.99 -7.47
C ARG A 15 4.27 1.69 -7.75
N ILE A 16 3.18 1.21 -7.16
CA ILE A 16 1.86 1.84 -7.29
C ILE A 16 1.79 3.13 -6.48
N VAL A 17 2.45 3.19 -5.30
CA VAL A 17 2.59 4.45 -4.55
C VAL A 17 3.22 5.54 -5.43
N TRP A 18 4.34 5.22 -6.07
CA TRP A 18 5.03 6.16 -6.98
C TRP A 18 4.15 6.58 -8.15
N LEU A 19 3.43 5.63 -8.77
CA LEU A 19 2.53 5.93 -9.88
C LEU A 19 1.38 6.86 -9.46
N LEU A 20 0.77 6.63 -8.30
CA LEU A 20 -0.33 7.47 -7.82
C LEU A 20 0.13 8.89 -7.48
N LEU A 21 1.35 9.05 -6.95
CA LEU A 21 1.98 10.35 -6.76
C LEU A 21 2.21 11.06 -8.08
N GLU A 22 2.80 10.38 -9.07
CA GLU A 22 3.09 10.94 -10.40
C GLU A 22 1.82 11.39 -11.12
N LEU A 23 0.75 10.60 -11.03
CA LEU A 23 -0.54 10.92 -11.67
C LEU A 23 -1.35 11.98 -10.91
N GLY A 24 -0.92 12.40 -9.72
CA GLY A 24 -1.65 13.38 -8.90
C GLY A 24 -3.05 12.91 -8.49
N VAL A 25 -3.30 11.59 -8.45
CA VAL A 25 -4.62 11.04 -8.15
C VAL A 25 -4.89 11.16 -6.66
N PRO A 26 -6.02 11.74 -6.22
CA PRO A 26 -6.41 11.73 -4.81
C PRO A 26 -6.58 10.30 -4.30
N HIS A 27 -5.76 9.90 -3.33
CA HIS A 27 -5.79 8.57 -2.75
C HIS A 27 -5.39 8.57 -1.28
N GLU A 28 -5.83 7.53 -0.57
CA GLU A 28 -5.43 7.24 0.80
C GLU A 28 -4.55 5.98 0.81
N ILE A 29 -3.44 6.00 1.55
CA ILE A 29 -2.60 4.82 1.74
C ILE A 29 -2.91 4.19 3.09
N VAL A 30 -3.43 2.97 3.07
CA VAL A 30 -3.70 2.17 4.27
C VAL A 30 -2.55 1.21 4.48
N HIS A 31 -1.82 1.39 5.57
CA HIS A 31 -0.68 0.55 5.91
C HIS A 31 -1.12 -0.68 6.70
N HIS A 32 -0.53 -1.82 6.34
CA HIS A 32 -0.74 -3.10 6.99
C HIS A 32 0.61 -3.69 7.38
N SER A 33 0.67 -4.31 8.55
CA SER A 33 1.85 -5.10 8.95
C SER A 33 1.53 -6.57 8.81
N ARG A 34 2.44 -7.31 8.18
CA ARG A 34 2.44 -8.77 8.19
C ARG A 34 2.68 -9.26 9.61
N ASP A 35 2.17 -10.45 9.88
CA ASP A 35 2.49 -11.17 11.09
C ASP A 35 4.03 -11.30 11.27
N PRO A 36 4.58 -10.99 12.44
CA PRO A 36 6.03 -10.90 12.63
C PRO A 36 6.75 -12.27 12.53
N GLU A 37 6.06 -13.37 12.83
CA GLU A 37 6.67 -14.71 12.83
C GLU A 37 6.44 -15.44 11.50
N THR A 38 5.20 -15.46 11.04
CA THR A 38 4.76 -16.20 9.85
C THR A 38 4.89 -15.37 8.57
N ARG A 39 4.98 -14.03 8.68
CA ARG A 39 4.96 -13.06 7.57
C ARG A 39 3.70 -13.14 6.70
N LEU A 40 2.64 -13.77 7.19
CA LEU A 40 1.35 -13.79 6.54
C LEU A 40 0.73 -12.39 6.55
N ALA A 41 -0.07 -12.10 5.52
CA ALA A 41 -0.85 -10.88 5.50
C ALA A 41 -1.96 -10.96 6.57
N PRO A 42 -2.40 -9.81 7.11
CA PRO A 42 -3.57 -9.74 7.99
C PRO A 42 -4.87 -10.12 7.26
#